data_AF-A0A097PKD9-F1
#
_entry.id   AF-A0A097PKD9-F1
#
_cell.length_a   1.000
_cell.length_b   1.000
_cell.length_c   1.000
_cell.angle_alpha   90.00
_cell.angle_beta   90.00
_cell.angle_gamma   90.00
#
_symmetry.space_group_name_H-M   'P 1'
#
loop_
_entity.id
_entity.type
_entity.pdbx_description
1 polymer ?
#
loop_
_entity_poly.entity_id
_entity_poly.type
_entity_poly.pdbx_seq_one_letter_code
_entity_poly.pdbx_strand_id
1 'polypeptide(L)'
;SVPVPDSNCYALDNSSRLVDFSSWIGHPFEYDGKDLVVRFCKDVETRGQAGYVDFGRFSYFVSSSGNFDFVQSYDKLGRTAQVNIVCGNCGAERCKGGLGCICSVTQDSTCRVTVELAIPCEKPGPRVFKGFTVGLHPRSWEVIYNGMTQFGFDKPRREFSFKTEQTHLTLYMTGIASLSTLVGKPIIKVFPENGLDVKIAGSSLTGNHPTTLSPSTLVLDWNCEKSRRTPYEVNVTIPVDGYDPVQFFLTKLCEYNQKGWAIFGVFSCVFLVASMLFCCGGFIYKTRVEGIDALPGMSLLSGLLETVSGEDINNEVSWDERTYGAI
;
A
#
# COMPACT_ATOMS: atom_id res chain seq x y z
N SER A 1 3.49 -17.55 0.27
CA SER A 1 2.68 -16.44 0.82
C SER A 1 1.27 -16.95 1.10
N VAL A 2 0.63 -16.47 2.17
CA VAL A 2 -0.80 -16.74 2.44
C VAL A 2 -1.57 -15.50 2.01
N PRO A 3 -2.22 -15.49 0.83
CA PRO A 3 -2.95 -14.31 0.37
C PRO A 3 -4.19 -14.08 1.22
N VAL A 4 -4.56 -12.81 1.40
CA VAL A 4 -5.88 -12.45 1.92
C VAL A 4 -6.95 -12.98 0.94
N PRO A 5 -8.04 -13.60 1.43
CA PRO A 5 -9.17 -14.00 0.58
C PRO A 5 -9.77 -12.82 -0.20
N ASP A 6 -10.35 -13.10 -1.37
CA ASP A 6 -10.93 -12.07 -2.24
C ASP A 6 -12.18 -11.40 -1.65
N SER A 7 -12.74 -11.97 -0.58
CA SER A 7 -13.89 -11.44 0.15
C SER A 7 -13.56 -11.20 1.61
N ASN A 8 -14.38 -10.41 2.30
CA ASN A 8 -14.30 -10.26 3.75
C ASN A 8 -15.03 -11.39 4.51
N CYS A 9 -15.54 -12.41 3.81
CA CYS A 9 -16.22 -13.56 4.39
C CYS A 9 -15.23 -14.65 4.77
N TYR A 10 -14.32 -14.33 5.67
CA TYR A 10 -13.39 -15.29 6.26
C TYR A 10 -13.20 -14.97 7.74
N ALA A 11 -12.69 -15.94 8.49
CA ALA A 11 -12.30 -15.75 9.87
C ALA A 11 -11.01 -16.49 10.18
N LEU A 12 -10.30 -16.05 11.21
CA LEU A 12 -9.22 -16.82 11.82
C LEU A 12 -9.79 -17.57 13.01
N ASP A 13 -9.64 -18.88 13.06
CA ASP A 13 -10.05 -19.69 14.20
C ASP A 13 -9.22 -19.37 15.46
N ASN A 14 -9.58 -19.99 16.59
CA ASN A 14 -8.85 -19.79 17.86
C ASN A 14 -7.40 -20.30 17.82
N SER A 15 -7.04 -21.15 16.86
CA SER A 15 -5.68 -21.61 16.60
C SER A 15 -4.92 -20.72 15.61
N SER A 16 -5.51 -19.61 15.16
CA SER A 16 -5.02 -18.70 14.11
C SER A 16 -4.90 -19.34 12.72
N ARG A 17 -5.77 -20.30 12.40
CA ARG A 17 -5.90 -20.83 11.03
C ARG A 17 -6.96 -20.07 10.26
N LEU A 18 -6.66 -19.79 9.00
CA LEU A 18 -7.59 -19.15 8.09
C LEU A 18 -8.70 -20.12 7.69
N VAL A 19 -9.95 -19.71 7.88
CA VAL A 19 -11.15 -20.41 7.39
C VAL A 19 -11.85 -19.47 6.43
N ASP A 20 -11.85 -19.85 5.14
CA ASP A 20 -12.44 -19.06 4.07
C ASP A 20 -13.88 -19.52 3.83
N PHE A 21 -14.83 -18.59 3.98
CA PHE A 21 -16.24 -18.83 3.73
C PHE A 21 -16.72 -18.07 2.48
N SER A 22 -15.83 -17.68 1.58
CA SER A 22 -16.19 -16.94 0.35
C SER A 22 -17.19 -17.71 -0.52
N SER A 23 -17.14 -19.05 -0.51
CA SER A 23 -18.11 -19.92 -1.19
C SER A 23 -19.53 -19.84 -0.60
N TRP A 24 -19.66 -19.39 0.65
CA TRP A 24 -20.93 -19.31 1.38
C TRP A 24 -21.65 -17.98 1.20
N ILE A 25 -21.01 -16.98 0.58
CA ILE A 25 -21.58 -15.63 0.48
C ILE A 25 -22.97 -15.67 -0.18
N GLY A 26 -23.95 -15.14 0.53
CA GLY A 26 -25.32 -15.02 0.05
C GLY A 26 -26.14 -16.32 0.11
N HIS A 27 -25.56 -17.44 0.56
CA HIS A 27 -26.32 -18.66 0.80
C HIS A 27 -27.39 -18.42 1.87
N PRO A 28 -28.67 -18.72 1.57
CA PRO A 28 -29.77 -18.47 2.49
C PRO A 28 -29.95 -19.63 3.47
N PHE A 29 -30.14 -19.30 4.73
CA PHE A 29 -30.62 -20.19 5.78
C PHE A 29 -31.95 -19.67 6.30
N GLU A 30 -32.99 -20.48 6.16
CA GLU A 30 -34.35 -20.13 6.57
C GLU A 30 -34.71 -20.87 7.86
N TYR A 31 -35.35 -20.17 8.80
CA TYR A 31 -35.82 -20.76 10.05
C TYR A 31 -37.34 -20.95 10.03
N ASP A 32 -37.77 -22.21 9.88
CA ASP A 32 -39.16 -22.64 9.92
C ASP A 32 -39.75 -22.39 11.32
N GLY A 33 -40.43 -21.24 11.48
CA GLY A 33 -41.09 -20.85 12.71
C GLY A 33 -41.14 -19.34 12.98
N LYS A 34 -40.25 -18.55 12.37
CA LYS A 34 -40.23 -17.08 12.51
C LYS A 34 -39.97 -16.32 11.20
N ASP A 35 -40.08 -16.98 10.03
CA ASP A 35 -39.84 -16.37 8.71
C ASP A 35 -38.52 -15.57 8.65
N LEU A 36 -37.50 -16.01 9.40
CA LEU A 36 -36.19 -15.36 9.45
C LEU A 36 -35.25 -16.02 8.44
N VAL A 37 -34.55 -15.18 7.68
CA VAL A 37 -33.60 -15.59 6.64
C VAL A 37 -32.25 -14.95 6.95
N VAL A 38 -31.24 -15.79 7.14
CA VAL A 38 -29.83 -15.36 7.20
C VAL A 38 -29.21 -15.62 5.84
N ARG A 39 -28.71 -14.58 5.18
CA ARG A 39 -27.83 -14.72 4.02
C ARG A 39 -26.39 -14.55 4.49
N PHE A 40 -25.64 -15.64 4.45
CA PHE A 40 -24.30 -15.71 5.04
C PHE A 40 -23.39 -14.60 4.48
N CYS A 41 -22.69 -13.87 5.35
CA CYS A 41 -21.85 -12.72 5.01
C CYS A 41 -22.50 -11.64 4.12
N LYS A 42 -23.84 -11.54 4.11
CA LYS A 42 -24.57 -10.57 3.29
C LYS A 42 -25.55 -9.75 4.11
N ASP A 43 -26.64 -10.36 4.55
CA ASP A 43 -27.74 -9.69 5.27
C ASP A 43 -28.53 -10.65 6.15
N VAL A 44 -29.25 -10.11 7.13
CA VAL A 44 -30.22 -10.84 7.95
C VAL A 44 -31.57 -10.13 7.87
N GLU A 45 -32.59 -10.86 7.46
CA GLU A 45 -33.93 -10.32 7.24
C GLU A 45 -34.99 -11.20 7.92
N THR A 46 -36.03 -10.59 8.47
CA THR A 46 -37.25 -11.28 8.87
C THR A 46 -38.37 -10.91 7.92
N ARG A 47 -39.07 -11.91 7.40
CA ARG A 47 -40.25 -11.76 6.55
C ARG A 47 -41.50 -11.90 7.41
N GLY A 48 -42.56 -11.20 7.08
CA GLY A 48 -43.85 -11.36 7.74
C GLY A 48 -44.97 -10.84 6.85
N GLN A 49 -46.23 -11.04 7.26
CA GLN A 49 -47.40 -10.63 6.48
C GLN A 49 -47.46 -9.12 6.19
N ALA A 50 -46.82 -8.29 7.04
CA ALA A 50 -46.78 -6.83 6.91
C ALA A 50 -45.55 -6.29 6.13
N GLY A 51 -44.64 -7.15 5.66
CA GLY A 51 -43.44 -6.74 4.91
C GLY A 51 -42.14 -7.40 5.40
N TYR A 52 -41.00 -6.86 4.97
CA TYR A 52 -39.66 -7.33 5.36
C TYR A 52 -39.01 -6.37 6.37
N VAL A 53 -38.40 -6.95 7.41
CA VAL A 53 -37.63 -6.25 8.44
C VAL A 53 -36.17 -6.64 8.26
N ASP A 54 -35.37 -5.70 7.75
CA ASP A 54 -33.92 -5.87 7.62
C ASP A 54 -33.23 -5.52 8.94
N PHE A 55 -32.42 -6.44 9.46
CA PHE A 55 -31.61 -6.29 10.66
C PHE A 55 -30.19 -5.80 10.38
N GLY A 56 -29.78 -5.84 9.11
CA GLY A 56 -28.62 -5.14 8.61
C GLY A 56 -27.71 -5.95 7.73
N ARG A 57 -26.64 -5.27 7.33
CA ARG A 57 -25.63 -5.83 6.43
C ARG A 57 -24.46 -6.36 7.23
N PHE A 58 -23.78 -7.32 6.65
CA PHE A 58 -22.58 -7.90 7.22
C PHE A 58 -21.56 -6.81 7.60
N SER A 59 -21.09 -6.87 8.85
CA SER A 59 -20.21 -5.88 9.47
C SER A 59 -18.82 -6.46 9.70
N TYR A 60 -18.71 -7.51 10.53
CA TYR A 60 -17.43 -8.19 10.79
C TYR A 60 -17.64 -9.68 11.13
N PHE A 61 -16.56 -10.44 10.98
CA PHE A 61 -16.50 -11.87 11.25
C PHE A 61 -15.26 -12.20 12.10
N VAL A 62 -15.47 -12.79 13.28
CA VAL A 62 -14.41 -13.17 14.22
C VAL A 62 -14.62 -14.57 14.77
N SER A 63 -13.55 -15.16 15.33
CA SER A 63 -13.68 -16.35 16.17
C SER A 63 -14.44 -16.03 17.44
N SER A 64 -15.20 -17.01 17.91
CA SER A 64 -15.91 -16.94 19.18
C SER A 64 -15.12 -17.65 20.28
N SER A 65 -15.56 -17.43 21.53
CA SER A 65 -15.07 -18.15 22.70
C SER A 65 -16.25 -18.83 23.40
N GLY A 66 -16.06 -20.04 23.91
CA GLY A 66 -17.12 -20.82 24.57
C GLY A 66 -17.73 -21.89 23.66
N ASN A 67 -19.07 -21.94 23.60
CA ASN A 67 -19.83 -22.99 22.90
C ASN A 67 -19.99 -22.77 21.38
N PHE A 68 -19.49 -21.65 20.86
CA PHE A 68 -19.55 -21.31 19.45
C PHE A 68 -18.13 -21.21 18.90
N ASP A 69 -17.95 -21.52 17.62
CA ASP A 69 -16.65 -21.42 16.95
C ASP A 69 -16.42 -20.00 16.41
N PHE A 70 -17.50 -19.34 15.99
CA PHE A 70 -17.47 -18.20 15.09
C PHE A 70 -18.64 -17.24 15.36
N VAL A 71 -18.46 -15.93 15.14
CA VAL A 71 -19.53 -14.93 15.24
C VAL A 71 -19.50 -14.00 14.04
N GLN A 72 -20.66 -13.80 13.42
CA GLN A 72 -20.89 -12.73 12.45
C GLN A 72 -21.81 -11.67 13.04
N SER A 73 -21.41 -10.41 12.89
CA SER A 73 -22.23 -9.26 13.26
C SER A 73 -22.80 -8.59 12.02
N TYR A 74 -24.05 -8.19 12.11
CA TYR A 74 -24.78 -7.46 11.08
C TYR A 74 -25.42 -6.24 11.71
N ASP A 75 -25.21 -5.08 11.10
CA ASP A 75 -25.64 -3.81 11.67
C ASP A 75 -26.40 -2.97 10.65
N LYS A 76 -27.46 -2.30 11.12
CA LYS A 76 -28.18 -1.27 10.36
C LYS A 76 -28.83 -0.26 11.29
N LEU A 77 -28.21 0.91 11.42
CA LEU A 77 -28.75 2.15 12.01
C LEU A 77 -29.81 1.91 13.10
N GLY A 78 -29.41 1.25 14.20
CA GLY A 78 -30.27 0.99 15.36
C GLY A 78 -30.83 -0.44 15.46
N ARG A 79 -30.65 -1.29 14.45
CA ARG A 79 -30.88 -2.73 14.49
C ARG A 79 -29.59 -3.50 14.34
N THR A 80 -29.52 -4.64 15.02
CA THR A 80 -28.34 -5.52 15.03
C THR A 80 -28.79 -6.98 14.95
N ALA A 81 -28.06 -7.77 14.18
CA ALA A 81 -28.16 -9.23 14.22
C ALA A 81 -26.80 -9.84 14.53
N GLN A 82 -26.79 -10.79 15.45
CA GLN A 82 -25.61 -11.58 15.79
C GLN A 82 -25.86 -13.02 15.38
N VAL A 83 -25.04 -13.56 14.48
CA VAL A 83 -25.10 -14.95 14.05
C VAL A 83 -23.95 -15.70 14.70
N ASN A 84 -24.26 -16.51 15.69
CA ASN A 84 -23.32 -17.39 16.36
C ASN A 84 -23.26 -18.72 15.61
N ILE A 85 -22.07 -19.08 15.16
CA ILE A 85 -21.85 -20.21 14.27
C ILE A 85 -21.18 -21.34 15.04
N VAL A 86 -21.74 -22.54 14.90
CA VAL A 86 -21.20 -23.80 15.41
C VAL A 86 -20.77 -24.66 14.22
N CYS A 87 -19.55 -25.17 14.29
CA CYS A 87 -19.03 -26.16 13.36
C CYS A 87 -19.62 -27.53 13.68
N GLY A 88 -20.53 -28.02 12.84
CA GLY A 88 -21.17 -29.32 13.01
C GLY A 88 -22.68 -29.25 12.84
N ASN A 89 -23.40 -29.92 13.74
CA ASN A 89 -24.85 -30.06 13.67
C ASN A 89 -25.51 -29.50 14.93
N CYS A 90 -26.75 -29.03 14.80
CA CYS A 90 -27.58 -28.72 15.96
C CYS A 90 -27.88 -29.99 16.79
N GLY A 91 -27.91 -29.88 18.12
CA GLY A 91 -28.13 -31.02 19.03
C GLY A 91 -29.50 -31.71 18.97
N ALA A 92 -30.37 -31.38 18.02
CA ALA A 92 -31.76 -31.87 17.95
C ALA A 92 -32.18 -32.39 16.55
N GLU A 93 -31.24 -32.82 15.70
CA GLU A 93 -31.50 -33.35 14.33
C GLU A 93 -32.37 -32.43 13.43
N ARG A 94 -32.50 -31.14 13.77
CA ARG A 94 -33.28 -30.17 13.01
C ARG A 94 -32.70 -29.87 11.63
N CYS A 95 -31.41 -30.10 11.42
CA CYS A 95 -30.77 -29.86 10.14
C CYS A 95 -31.07 -30.98 9.15
N LYS A 96 -32.03 -30.74 8.25
CA LYS A 96 -32.28 -31.57 7.06
C LYS A 96 -31.43 -31.07 5.90
N GLY A 97 -30.24 -31.62 5.71
CA GLY A 97 -29.41 -31.38 4.53
C GLY A 97 -28.02 -30.81 4.83
N GLY A 98 -27.04 -31.27 4.06
CA GLY A 98 -25.60 -31.17 4.35
C GLY A 98 -24.94 -29.79 4.18
N LEU A 99 -25.70 -28.69 4.08
CA LEU A 99 -25.15 -27.33 4.04
C LEU A 99 -25.32 -26.57 5.37
N GLY A 100 -26.02 -27.14 6.36
CA GLY A 100 -26.23 -26.51 7.66
C GLY A 100 -27.66 -26.00 7.87
N CYS A 101 -27.98 -25.55 9.08
CA CYS A 101 -29.30 -25.03 9.43
C CYS A 101 -29.26 -24.11 10.65
N ILE A 102 -30.34 -23.34 10.84
CA ILE A 102 -30.53 -22.51 12.03
C ILE A 102 -31.03 -23.37 13.19
N CYS A 103 -30.29 -23.41 14.29
CA CYS A 103 -30.62 -24.20 15.49
C CYS A 103 -31.68 -23.51 16.33
N SER A 104 -31.48 -22.22 16.58
CA SER A 104 -32.35 -21.40 17.42
C SER A 104 -32.27 -19.93 17.01
N VAL A 105 -33.35 -19.20 17.28
CA VAL A 105 -33.43 -17.76 17.08
C VAL A 105 -33.97 -17.13 18.35
N THR A 106 -33.14 -16.35 19.02
CA THR A 106 -33.52 -15.58 20.20
C THR A 106 -33.64 -14.10 19.81
N GLN A 107 -34.82 -13.53 20.04
CA GLN A 107 -35.07 -12.13 19.76
C GLN A 107 -35.18 -11.40 21.09
N ASP A 108 -34.12 -10.66 21.45
CA ASP A 108 -34.05 -9.94 22.72
C ASP A 108 -34.92 -8.68 22.69
N SER A 109 -35.10 -8.08 21.52
CA SER A 109 -35.96 -6.91 21.29
C SER A 109 -36.40 -6.84 19.83
N THR A 110 -37.26 -5.87 19.49
CA THR A 110 -37.61 -5.58 18.09
C THR A 110 -36.41 -5.17 17.23
N CYS A 111 -35.30 -4.76 17.85
CA CYS A 111 -34.11 -4.25 17.17
C CYS A 111 -32.88 -5.18 17.28
N ARG A 112 -32.95 -6.25 18.07
CA ARG A 112 -31.81 -7.16 18.27
C ARG A 112 -32.26 -8.61 18.12
N VAL A 113 -31.58 -9.32 17.22
CA VAL A 113 -31.79 -10.76 17.02
C VAL A 113 -30.46 -11.50 17.13
N THR A 114 -30.48 -12.62 17.83
CA THR A 114 -29.35 -13.53 17.93
C THR A 114 -29.77 -14.86 17.32
N VAL A 115 -28.96 -15.37 16.39
CA VAL A 115 -29.23 -16.58 15.62
C VAL A 115 -28.10 -17.57 15.90
N GLU A 116 -28.45 -18.80 16.24
CA GLU A 116 -27.51 -19.90 16.32
C GLU A 116 -27.57 -20.69 15.02
N LEU A 117 -26.46 -20.73 14.28
CA LEU A 117 -26.34 -21.38 12.99
C LEU A 117 -25.34 -22.53 13.09
N ALA A 118 -25.74 -23.73 12.68
CA ALA A 118 -24.83 -24.86 12.53
C ALA A 118 -24.47 -25.04 11.06
N ILE A 119 -23.17 -25.07 10.75
CA ILE A 119 -22.66 -25.31 9.40
C ILE A 119 -21.55 -26.37 9.42
N PRO A 120 -21.37 -27.12 8.33
CA PRO A 120 -20.16 -27.91 8.15
C PRO A 120 -18.99 -26.96 7.91
N CYS A 121 -18.19 -26.68 8.94
CA CYS A 121 -16.98 -25.88 8.77
C CYS A 121 -15.97 -26.63 7.88
N GLU A 122 -15.40 -25.90 6.94
CA GLU A 122 -14.32 -26.43 6.12
C GLU A 122 -13.08 -26.73 6.97
N LYS A 123 -12.20 -27.60 6.45
CA LYS A 123 -10.94 -27.90 7.13
C LYS A 123 -10.13 -26.61 7.26
N PRO A 124 -9.63 -26.29 8.46
CA PRO A 124 -8.94 -25.03 8.68
C PRO A 124 -7.66 -24.99 7.85
N GLY A 125 -7.44 -23.84 7.19
CA GLY A 125 -6.36 -23.61 6.25
C GLY A 125 -4.99 -23.35 6.91
N PRO A 126 -4.10 -22.60 6.23
CA PRO A 126 -2.78 -22.29 6.76
C PRO A 126 -2.87 -21.48 8.06
N ARG A 127 -1.87 -21.63 8.92
CA ARG A 127 -1.81 -20.99 10.23
C ARG A 127 -1.07 -19.66 10.10
N VAL A 128 -1.81 -18.57 10.22
CA VAL A 128 -1.26 -17.21 10.06
C VAL A 128 -0.95 -16.58 11.42
N PHE A 129 0.01 -15.65 11.42
CA PHE A 129 0.39 -14.93 12.62
C PHE A 129 -0.49 -13.69 12.82
N LYS A 130 -1.64 -13.89 13.49
CA LYS A 130 -2.66 -12.85 13.74
C LYS A 130 -2.07 -11.65 14.49
N GLY A 131 -2.43 -10.44 14.08
CA GLY A 131 -1.96 -9.19 14.68
C GLY A 131 -0.57 -8.72 14.22
N PHE A 132 0.07 -9.46 13.30
CA PHE A 132 1.32 -9.03 12.67
C PHE A 132 1.06 -8.29 11.36
N THR A 133 1.67 -7.12 11.22
CA THR A 133 1.50 -6.21 10.09
C THR A 133 2.86 -5.76 9.60
N VAL A 134 3.03 -5.74 8.28
CA VAL A 134 4.20 -5.14 7.61
C VAL A 134 3.67 -4.10 6.64
N GLY A 135 4.19 -2.88 6.69
CA GLY A 135 3.75 -1.82 5.79
C GLY A 135 4.89 -0.93 5.32
N LEU A 136 4.60 -0.13 4.29
CA LEU A 136 5.52 0.85 3.72
C LEU A 136 5.60 2.07 4.63
N HIS A 137 6.82 2.55 4.88
CA HIS A 137 7.09 3.77 5.63
C HIS A 137 7.37 4.96 4.68
N PRO A 138 6.81 6.16 4.93
CA PRO A 138 5.84 6.48 5.99
C PRO A 138 4.49 5.78 5.77
N ARG A 139 3.77 5.51 6.88
CA ARG A 139 2.61 4.61 6.95
C ARG A 139 1.56 4.94 5.87
N SER A 140 1.64 4.20 4.77
CA SER A 140 0.84 4.46 3.56
C SER A 140 0.03 3.24 3.18
N TRP A 141 0.71 2.10 3.02
CA TRP A 141 0.09 0.85 2.59
C TRP A 141 0.61 -0.33 3.40
N GLU A 142 -0.30 -1.21 3.81
CA GLU A 142 0.03 -2.46 4.50
C GLU A 142 0.27 -3.54 3.45
N VAL A 143 1.46 -4.13 3.45
CA VAL A 143 1.85 -5.24 2.56
C VAL A 143 1.36 -6.56 3.15
N ILE A 144 1.39 -6.66 4.48
CA ILE A 144 0.89 -7.78 5.25
C ILE A 144 -0.04 -7.24 6.33
N TYR A 145 -1.17 -7.89 6.51
CA TYR A 145 -2.12 -7.61 7.58
C TYR A 145 -2.54 -8.91 8.25
N ASN A 146 -2.47 -8.98 9.59
CA ASN A 146 -2.77 -10.19 10.36
C ASN A 146 -2.01 -11.44 9.86
N GLY A 147 -0.77 -11.27 9.42
CA GLY A 147 0.06 -12.35 8.88
C GLY A 147 -0.33 -12.82 7.47
N MET A 148 -1.33 -12.21 6.83
CA MET A 148 -1.74 -12.48 5.46
C MET A 148 -1.19 -11.42 4.50
N THR A 149 -0.80 -11.84 3.31
CA THR A 149 -0.22 -10.99 2.27
C THR A 149 -1.32 -10.31 1.47
N GLN A 150 -1.23 -8.99 1.33
CA GLN A 150 -2.18 -8.19 0.56
C GLN A 150 -2.02 -8.41 -0.94
N PHE A 151 -3.10 -8.17 -1.69
CA PHE A 151 -3.09 -8.24 -3.15
C PHE A 151 -1.99 -7.34 -3.75
N GLY A 152 -1.25 -7.88 -4.72
CA GLY A 152 -0.14 -7.16 -5.35
C GLY A 152 1.24 -7.60 -4.85
N PHE A 153 1.29 -8.14 -3.63
CA PHE A 153 2.51 -8.62 -2.97
C PHE A 153 2.47 -10.14 -2.72
N ASP A 154 1.34 -10.79 -3.02
CA ASP A 154 1.13 -12.23 -2.95
C ASP A 154 2.00 -12.99 -3.97
N LYS A 155 2.18 -12.38 -5.14
CA LYS A 155 2.93 -12.86 -6.30
C LYS A 155 3.66 -11.69 -6.96
N PRO A 156 4.75 -11.95 -7.70
CA PRO A 156 5.42 -10.89 -8.47
C PRO A 156 4.49 -10.36 -9.56
N ARG A 157 4.14 -9.08 -9.47
CA ARG A 157 3.28 -8.36 -10.41
C ARG A 157 3.95 -7.09 -10.89
N ARG A 158 3.88 -6.83 -12.19
CA ARG A 158 4.54 -5.66 -12.80
C ARG A 158 3.83 -4.35 -12.44
N GLU A 159 2.53 -4.42 -12.21
CA GLU A 159 1.69 -3.26 -11.88
C GLU A 159 2.04 -2.66 -10.51
N PHE A 160 2.58 -3.48 -9.60
CA PHE A 160 2.99 -3.11 -8.26
C PHE A 160 4.51 -2.90 -8.15
N SER A 161 5.21 -2.79 -9.28
CA SER A 161 6.67 -2.64 -9.30
C SER A 161 7.12 -1.22 -8.96
N PHE A 162 8.13 -1.13 -8.10
CA PHE A 162 8.85 0.10 -7.81
C PHE A 162 9.63 0.54 -9.05
N LYS A 163 9.58 1.84 -9.38
CA LYS A 163 10.28 2.42 -10.53
C LYS A 163 11.78 2.46 -10.28
N THR A 164 12.58 2.56 -11.35
CA THR A 164 14.05 2.65 -11.29
C THR A 164 14.53 3.69 -10.26
N GLU A 165 13.91 4.87 -10.22
CA GLU A 165 14.28 6.00 -9.36
C GLU A 165 14.21 5.72 -7.85
N GLN A 166 13.33 4.83 -7.40
CA GLN A 166 13.15 4.54 -5.98
C GLN A 166 14.27 3.63 -5.48
N THR A 167 15.37 4.16 -4.96
CA THR A 167 16.53 3.38 -4.48
C THR A 167 16.40 2.88 -3.03
N HIS A 168 15.54 3.53 -2.24
CA HIS A 168 15.37 3.24 -0.82
C HIS A 168 13.91 2.86 -0.54
N LEU A 169 13.72 1.75 0.17
CA LEU A 169 12.42 1.29 0.62
C LEU A 169 12.50 0.96 2.11
N THR A 170 11.67 1.59 2.93
CA THR A 170 11.59 1.26 4.36
C THR A 170 10.28 0.57 4.65
N LEU A 171 10.36 -0.60 5.27
CA LEU A 171 9.23 -1.34 5.81
C LEU A 171 9.20 -1.21 7.32
N TYR A 172 8.02 -0.94 7.87
CA TYR A 172 7.77 -1.06 9.30
C TYR A 172 7.09 -2.39 9.59
N MET A 173 7.40 -2.98 10.74
CA MET A 173 6.82 -4.22 11.22
C MET A 173 6.25 -3.99 12.62
N THR A 174 5.02 -4.42 12.84
CA THR A 174 4.35 -4.35 14.14
C THR A 174 3.68 -5.68 14.46
N GLY A 175 3.72 -6.07 15.73
CA GLY A 175 3.03 -7.26 16.21
C GLY A 175 2.46 -7.03 17.61
N ILE A 176 1.69 -8.02 18.07
CA ILE A 176 1.20 -8.08 19.45
C ILE A 176 2.41 -8.30 20.37
N ALA A 177 2.57 -7.46 21.40
CA ALA A 177 3.77 -7.46 22.25
C ALA A 177 4.05 -8.80 22.94
N SER A 178 3.02 -9.55 23.32
CA SER A 178 3.19 -10.88 23.94
C SER A 178 3.68 -11.97 22.99
N LEU A 179 3.53 -11.77 21.68
CA LEU A 179 3.90 -12.75 20.65
C LEU A 179 5.07 -12.29 19.77
N SER A 180 5.52 -11.04 19.92
CA SER A 180 6.57 -10.45 19.07
C SER A 180 7.91 -11.18 19.17
N THR A 181 8.15 -11.89 20.28
CA THR A 181 9.34 -12.73 20.51
C THR A 181 9.45 -13.90 19.54
N LEU A 182 8.32 -14.35 18.98
CA LEU A 182 8.26 -15.43 18.00
C LEU A 182 8.70 -15.00 16.60
N VAL A 183 8.78 -13.68 16.34
CA VAL A 183 9.16 -13.15 15.02
C VAL A 183 10.67 -13.21 14.89
N GLY A 184 11.14 -14.02 13.94
CA GLY A 184 12.55 -14.16 13.62
C GLY A 184 13.03 -13.13 12.59
N LYS A 185 14.32 -13.24 12.23
CA LYS A 185 14.98 -12.30 11.32
C LYS A 185 14.50 -12.49 9.86
N PRO A 186 14.21 -11.41 9.13
CA PRO A 186 13.81 -11.50 7.73
C PRO A 186 14.94 -12.05 6.85
N ILE A 187 14.57 -12.90 5.90
CA ILE A 187 15.44 -13.51 4.90
C ILE A 187 15.02 -12.97 3.54
N ILE A 188 15.98 -12.43 2.77
CA ILE A 188 15.71 -11.78 1.49
C ILE A 188 16.38 -12.57 0.38
N LYS A 189 15.62 -12.90 -0.67
CA LYS A 189 16.10 -13.58 -1.87
C LYS A 189 15.73 -12.77 -3.11
N VAL A 190 16.69 -12.56 -3.99
CA VAL A 190 16.53 -11.74 -5.20
C VAL A 190 16.57 -12.63 -6.43
N PHE A 191 15.62 -12.43 -7.34
CA PHE A 191 15.52 -13.17 -8.59
C PHE A 191 15.36 -12.22 -9.79
N PRO A 192 16.16 -12.40 -10.86
CA PRO A 192 17.38 -13.21 -10.93
C PRO A 192 18.47 -12.69 -9.97
N GLU A 193 19.38 -13.58 -9.55
CA GLU A 193 20.42 -13.26 -8.56
C GLU A 193 21.38 -12.15 -9.01
N ASN A 194 21.57 -12.00 -10.33
CA ASN A 194 22.45 -11.00 -10.91
C ASN A 194 21.66 -9.83 -11.51
N GLY A 195 22.10 -8.60 -11.23
CA GLY A 195 21.61 -7.38 -11.89
C GLY A 195 20.87 -6.39 -10.98
N LEU A 196 20.49 -6.81 -9.77
CA LEU A 196 19.96 -5.94 -8.71
C LEU A 196 20.80 -6.15 -7.45
N ASP A 197 21.54 -5.12 -7.04
CA ASP A 197 22.26 -5.10 -5.76
C ASP A 197 21.27 -4.72 -4.66
N VAL A 198 21.13 -5.52 -3.61
CA VAL A 198 20.20 -5.28 -2.49
C VAL A 198 20.97 -5.33 -1.18
N LYS A 199 21.01 -4.20 -0.49
CA LYS A 199 21.56 -4.05 0.86
C LYS A 199 20.42 -3.89 1.85
N ILE A 200 20.60 -4.48 3.03
CA ILE A 200 19.54 -4.57 4.04
C ILE A 200 20.05 -3.98 5.35
N ALA A 201 19.25 -3.13 5.98
CA ALA A 201 19.55 -2.52 7.26
C ALA A 201 18.29 -2.40 8.13
N GLY A 202 18.45 -2.01 9.39
CA GLY A 202 17.33 -1.72 10.29
C GLY A 202 17.23 -2.64 11.52
N SER A 203 16.33 -2.28 12.43
CA SER A 203 16.20 -2.94 13.74
C SER A 203 15.61 -4.35 13.67
N SER A 204 14.93 -4.69 12.57
CA SER A 204 14.44 -6.06 12.33
C SER A 204 15.56 -7.10 12.19
N LEU A 205 16.79 -6.68 11.84
CA LEU A 205 17.95 -7.56 11.67
C LEU A 205 18.75 -7.77 12.97
N THR A 206 18.67 -6.80 13.89
CA THR A 206 19.39 -6.82 15.16
C THR A 206 18.69 -7.65 16.25
N GLY A 207 17.53 -8.23 15.93
CA GLY A 207 16.75 -9.07 16.85
C GLY A 207 15.76 -8.28 17.71
N ASN A 208 15.48 -7.01 17.39
CA ASN A 208 14.44 -6.27 18.08
C ASN A 208 13.06 -6.79 17.66
N HIS A 209 12.28 -7.21 18.64
CA HIS A 209 10.95 -7.76 18.42
C HIS A 209 9.95 -6.65 18.07
N PRO A 210 9.23 -6.77 16.95
CA PRO A 210 8.31 -5.73 16.50
C PRO A 210 7.08 -5.66 17.39
N THR A 211 6.82 -4.49 17.98
CA THR A 211 5.60 -4.23 18.76
C THR A 211 4.83 -3.05 18.17
N THR A 212 3.55 -2.90 18.53
CA THR A 212 2.75 -1.75 18.10
C THR A 212 3.29 -0.41 18.63
N LEU A 213 3.87 -0.40 19.83
CA LEU A 213 4.46 0.80 20.46
C LEU A 213 5.89 1.06 20.00
N SER A 214 6.64 0.01 19.66
CA SER A 214 8.00 0.09 19.12
C SER A 214 8.10 -0.78 17.86
N PRO A 215 7.73 -0.23 16.69
CA PRO A 215 7.81 -0.94 15.42
C PRO A 215 9.27 -1.22 15.03
N SER A 216 9.54 -2.41 14.51
CA SER A 216 10.85 -2.72 13.91
C SER A 216 10.89 -2.23 12.47
N THR A 217 12.06 -1.78 12.01
CA THR A 217 12.25 -1.30 10.64
C THR A 217 13.13 -2.25 9.84
N LEU A 218 12.80 -2.41 8.57
CA LEU A 218 13.61 -3.08 7.56
C LEU A 218 13.80 -2.10 6.40
N VAL A 219 15.03 -1.65 6.23
CA VAL A 219 15.44 -0.77 5.14
C VAL A 219 16.04 -1.64 4.05
N LEU A 220 15.46 -1.57 2.85
CA LEU A 220 15.99 -2.16 1.63
C LEU A 220 16.56 -1.04 0.76
N ASP A 221 17.87 -1.07 0.59
CA ASP A 221 18.61 -0.21 -0.33
C ASP A 221 18.94 -1.03 -1.56
N TRP A 222 18.28 -0.74 -2.67
CA TRP A 222 18.45 -1.50 -3.90
C TRP A 222 18.95 -0.63 -5.05
N ASN A 223 19.88 -1.15 -5.84
CA ASN A 223 20.45 -0.45 -6.98
C ASN A 223 20.43 -1.33 -8.23
N CYS A 224 19.91 -0.76 -9.31
CA CYS A 224 19.86 -1.41 -10.61
C CYS A 224 21.24 -1.39 -11.27
N GLU A 225 21.88 -2.56 -11.38
CA GLU A 225 23.15 -2.72 -12.09
C GLU A 225 22.94 -3.05 -13.57
N LYS A 226 21.92 -3.83 -13.88
CA LYS A 226 21.55 -4.22 -15.26
C LYS A 226 20.12 -3.80 -15.55
N SER A 227 19.94 -3.10 -16.68
CA SER A 227 18.60 -2.77 -17.16
C SER A 227 17.88 -4.02 -17.68
N ARG A 228 16.58 -4.09 -17.42
CA ARG A 228 15.73 -5.22 -17.76
C ARG A 228 14.28 -4.77 -17.92
N ARG A 229 13.62 -5.29 -18.96
CA ARG A 229 12.19 -5.02 -19.23
C ARG A 229 11.26 -5.77 -18.28
N THR A 230 11.69 -6.91 -17.77
CA THR A 230 10.99 -7.66 -16.73
C THR A 230 11.50 -7.24 -15.35
N PRO A 231 10.60 -7.07 -14.38
CA PRO A 231 10.99 -6.64 -13.05
C PRO A 231 11.84 -7.70 -12.35
N TYR A 232 12.74 -7.24 -11.48
CA TYR A 232 13.39 -8.09 -10.49
C TYR A 232 12.43 -8.39 -9.36
N GLU A 233 12.51 -9.58 -8.82
CA GLU A 233 11.65 -10.09 -7.75
C GLU A 233 12.48 -10.20 -6.47
N VAL A 234 12.01 -9.56 -5.41
CA VAL A 234 12.62 -9.60 -4.09
C VAL A 234 11.64 -10.30 -3.16
N ASN A 235 11.91 -11.57 -2.88
CA ASN A 235 11.14 -12.36 -1.94
C ASN A 235 11.66 -12.09 -0.52
N VAL A 236 10.78 -11.58 0.33
CA VAL A 236 11.05 -11.35 1.75
C VAL A 236 10.28 -12.41 2.56
N THR A 237 11.02 -13.19 3.33
CA THR A 237 10.49 -14.25 4.20
C THR A 237 10.80 -13.94 5.64
N ILE A 238 9.78 -13.82 6.49
CA ILE A 238 9.90 -13.58 7.92
C ILE A 238 9.47 -14.88 8.64
N PRO A 239 10.42 -15.62 9.23
CA PRO A 239 10.09 -16.81 9.99
C PRO A 239 9.37 -16.42 11.28
N VAL A 240 8.38 -17.22 11.68
CA VAL A 240 7.65 -17.05 12.93
C VAL A 240 7.53 -18.40 13.62
N ASP A 241 8.02 -18.49 14.85
CA ASP A 241 8.07 -19.75 15.59
C ASP A 241 6.67 -20.30 15.88
N GLY A 242 6.38 -21.51 15.38
CA GLY A 242 5.10 -22.18 15.55
C GLY A 242 3.99 -21.77 14.56
N TYR A 243 4.31 -20.94 13.56
CA TYR A 243 3.39 -20.48 12.51
C TYR A 243 3.98 -20.69 11.11
N ASP A 244 3.14 -20.57 10.08
CA ASP A 244 3.65 -20.51 8.72
C ASP A 244 4.45 -19.21 8.50
N PRO A 245 5.62 -19.26 7.83
CA PRO A 245 6.45 -18.08 7.64
C PRO A 245 5.72 -17.04 6.80
N VAL A 246 5.81 -15.79 7.21
CA VAL A 246 5.18 -14.68 6.51
C VAL A 246 6.03 -14.33 5.30
N GLN A 247 5.46 -14.43 4.10
CA GLN A 247 6.18 -14.27 2.83
C GLN A 247 5.45 -13.27 1.93
N PHE A 248 6.21 -12.41 1.27
CA PHE A 248 5.71 -11.45 0.30
C PHE A 248 6.76 -11.10 -0.74
N PHE A 249 6.31 -10.61 -1.89
CA PHE A 249 7.15 -10.25 -3.01
C PHE A 249 7.12 -8.73 -3.22
N LEU A 250 8.31 -8.14 -3.34
CA LEU A 250 8.48 -6.78 -3.82
C LEU A 250 9.07 -6.88 -5.23
N THR A 251 8.59 -6.06 -6.16
CA THR A 251 9.08 -6.08 -7.53
C THR A 251 9.72 -4.75 -7.91
N LYS A 252 10.84 -4.79 -8.61
CA LYS A 252 11.61 -3.60 -8.99
C LYS A 252 11.82 -3.57 -10.49
N LEU A 253 11.39 -2.50 -11.15
CA LEU A 253 11.68 -2.26 -12.55
C LEU A 253 13.00 -1.47 -12.68
N CYS A 254 13.87 -1.92 -13.58
CA CYS A 254 15.17 -1.29 -13.85
C CYS A 254 15.28 -0.97 -15.34
N GLU A 255 14.89 0.24 -15.73
CA GLU A 255 14.91 0.64 -17.15
C GLU A 255 16.32 1.03 -17.62
N TYR A 256 17.13 1.59 -16.73
CA TYR A 256 18.50 2.01 -17.00
C TYR A 256 19.43 1.66 -15.83
N ASN A 257 20.73 1.62 -16.11
CA ASN A 257 21.75 1.42 -15.08
C ASN A 257 21.92 2.70 -14.26
N GLN A 258 21.86 2.58 -12.94
CA GLN A 258 22.01 3.73 -12.04
C GLN A 258 23.48 4.14 -11.85
N LYS A 259 24.43 3.25 -12.17
CA LYS A 259 25.86 3.60 -12.26
C LYS A 259 26.10 4.38 -13.56
N GLY A 260 26.03 5.71 -13.49
CA GLY A 260 26.37 6.58 -14.63
C GLY A 260 25.86 8.02 -14.56
N TRP A 261 24.82 8.29 -13.76
CA TRP A 261 24.23 9.63 -13.70
C TRP A 261 25.17 10.68 -13.07
N ALA A 262 25.94 10.26 -12.06
CA ALA A 262 26.99 11.11 -11.46
C ALA A 262 28.08 11.48 -12.48
N ILE A 263 28.41 10.56 -13.40
CA ILE A 263 29.44 10.80 -14.43
C ILE A 263 28.94 11.83 -15.44
N PHE A 264 27.69 11.75 -15.86
CA PHE A 264 27.08 12.73 -16.77
C PHE A 264 27.02 14.14 -16.14
N GLY A 265 26.65 14.23 -14.86
CA GLY A 265 26.66 15.50 -14.11
C GLY A 265 28.06 16.12 -14.02
N VAL A 266 29.09 15.31 -13.74
CA VAL A 266 30.49 15.77 -13.70
C VAL A 266 30.96 16.23 -15.08
N PHE A 267 30.70 15.47 -16.14
CA PHE A 267 31.06 15.90 -17.50
C PHE A 267 30.35 17.19 -17.91
N SER A 268 29.07 17.34 -17.58
CA SER A 268 28.33 18.58 -17.82
C SER A 268 28.93 19.77 -17.07
N CYS A 269 29.34 19.58 -15.81
CA CYS A 269 29.97 20.63 -15.01
C CYS A 269 31.34 21.04 -15.58
N VAL A 270 32.17 20.07 -15.96
CA VAL A 270 33.47 20.31 -16.60
C VAL A 270 33.30 21.05 -17.94
N PHE A 271 32.30 20.67 -18.74
CA PHE A 271 32.02 21.34 -20.02
C PHE A 271 31.58 22.80 -19.84
N LEU A 272 30.74 23.09 -18.84
CA LEU A 272 30.30 24.45 -18.54
C LEU A 272 31.47 25.33 -18.08
N VAL A 273 32.34 24.81 -17.21
CA VAL A 273 33.54 25.54 -16.74
C VAL A 273 34.51 25.77 -17.90
N ALA A 274 34.75 24.76 -18.74
CA ALA A 274 35.61 24.87 -19.90
C ALA A 274 35.06 25.90 -20.91
N SER A 275 33.75 25.90 -21.16
CA SER A 275 33.10 26.88 -22.04
C SER A 275 33.23 28.31 -21.50
N MET A 276 33.04 28.51 -20.19
CA MET A 276 33.24 29.83 -19.57
C MET A 276 34.69 30.30 -19.70
N LEU A 277 35.66 29.42 -19.46
CA LEU A 277 37.08 29.74 -19.62
C LEU A 277 37.43 30.06 -21.08
N PHE A 278 36.88 29.32 -22.05
CA PHE A 278 37.07 29.59 -23.47
C PHE A 278 36.40 30.91 -23.90
N CYS A 279 35.22 31.24 -23.38
CA CYS A 279 34.57 32.52 -23.64
C CYS A 279 35.37 33.70 -23.07
N CYS A 280 35.84 33.61 -21.82
CA CYS A 280 36.68 34.65 -21.21
C CYS A 280 38.04 34.75 -21.89
N GLY A 281 38.67 33.62 -22.23
CA GLY A 281 39.94 33.58 -22.95
C GLY A 281 39.83 34.13 -24.37
N GLY A 282 38.75 33.79 -25.09
CA GLY A 282 38.44 34.34 -26.41
C GLY A 282 38.19 35.85 -26.37
N PHE A 283 37.53 36.36 -25.32
CA PHE A 283 37.35 37.80 -25.11
C PHE A 283 38.68 38.54 -24.88
N ILE A 284 39.57 37.99 -24.06
CA ILE A 284 40.90 38.57 -23.81
C ILE A 284 41.80 38.48 -25.05
N TYR A 285 41.75 37.36 -25.79
CA TYR A 285 42.50 37.18 -27.02
C TYR A 285 42.04 38.18 -28.09
N LYS A 286 40.73 38.32 -28.29
CA LYS A 286 40.15 39.25 -29.26
C LYS A 286 40.44 40.70 -28.93
N THR A 287 40.32 41.11 -27.66
CA THR A 287 40.65 42.47 -27.22
C THR A 287 42.14 42.81 -27.29
N ARG A 288 43.05 41.83 -27.18
CA ARG A 288 44.51 42.06 -27.29
C ARG A 288 45.09 41.96 -28.71
N VAL A 289 44.52 41.13 -29.58
CA VAL A 289 45.10 40.84 -30.91
C VAL A 289 44.38 41.60 -32.04
N GLU A 290 43.06 41.80 -31.97
CA GLU A 290 42.29 42.51 -33.02
C GLU A 290 41.97 43.97 -32.65
N GLY A 291 42.31 44.41 -31.43
CA GLY A 291 41.95 45.73 -30.94
C GLY A 291 40.46 45.84 -30.56
N ILE A 292 40.11 46.93 -29.88
CA ILE A 292 38.80 47.15 -29.24
C ILE A 292 37.63 47.27 -30.24
N ASP A 293 37.91 47.34 -31.54
CA ASP A 293 36.92 47.56 -32.60
C ASP A 293 36.14 46.31 -33.04
N ALA A 294 36.42 45.14 -32.45
CA ALA A 294 35.75 43.89 -32.82
C ALA A 294 34.80 43.33 -31.73
N LEU A 295 34.36 44.17 -30.78
CA LEU A 295 33.25 43.85 -29.88
C LEU A 295 31.90 43.99 -30.64
N PRO A 296 31.11 42.91 -30.82
CA PRO A 296 29.77 43.05 -31.34
C PRO A 296 28.92 43.81 -30.32
N GLY A 297 28.47 45.01 -30.67
CA GLY A 297 27.58 45.84 -29.84
C GLY A 297 28.18 47.14 -29.29
N MET A 298 29.49 47.36 -29.33
CA MET A 298 30.09 48.64 -28.89
C MET A 298 29.89 49.77 -29.92
N SER A 299 29.77 49.46 -31.21
CA SER A 299 29.43 50.46 -32.24
C SER A 299 28.02 51.04 -32.07
N LEU A 300 27.07 50.24 -31.58
CA LEU A 300 25.71 50.69 -31.26
C LEU A 300 25.68 51.60 -30.03
N LEU A 301 26.45 51.29 -28.99
CA LEU A 301 26.54 52.13 -27.78
C LEU A 301 27.31 53.43 -28.03
N SER A 302 28.38 53.39 -28.84
CA SER A 302 29.16 54.58 -29.19
C SER A 302 28.36 55.53 -30.10
N GLY A 303 27.63 54.98 -31.08
CA GLY A 303 26.76 55.79 -31.95
C GLY A 303 25.60 56.44 -31.20
N LEU A 304 25.05 55.77 -30.17
CA LEU A 304 23.98 56.33 -29.33
C LEU A 304 24.50 57.40 -28.35
N LEU A 305 25.72 57.25 -27.83
CA LEU A 305 26.34 58.26 -26.96
C LEU A 305 26.76 59.52 -27.73
N GLU A 306 27.27 59.40 -28.96
CA GLU A 306 27.57 60.55 -29.83
C GLU A 306 26.32 61.32 -30.26
N THR A 307 25.17 60.65 -30.42
CA THR A 307 23.89 61.34 -30.69
C THR A 307 23.29 62.06 -29.47
N VAL A 308 23.74 61.75 -28.25
CA VAL A 308 23.21 62.32 -27.00
C VAL A 308 24.11 63.44 -26.43
N SER A 309 25.37 63.53 -26.85
CA SER A 309 26.33 64.53 -26.33
C SER A 309 26.64 65.72 -27.25
N GLY A 310 25.96 65.86 -28.40
CA GLY A 310 26.15 66.97 -29.36
C GLY A 310 25.02 68.01 -29.34
N GLU A 311 25.25 69.08 -28.59
CA GLU A 311 24.72 70.46 -28.72
C GLU A 311 23.20 70.79 -28.58
N ASP A 312 22.95 71.60 -27.55
CA ASP A 312 21.97 72.71 -27.40
C ASP A 312 20.45 72.43 -27.28
N ILE A 313 19.87 72.54 -26.08
CA ILE A 313 19.46 73.76 -25.34
C ILE A 313 18.18 74.42 -25.93
N ASN A 314 17.14 74.43 -25.08
CA ASN A 314 15.88 75.18 -25.15
C ASN A 314 14.84 74.72 -26.19
N ASN A 315 13.81 74.01 -25.73
CA ASN A 315 12.50 74.65 -25.54
C ASN A 315 11.51 73.72 -24.84
N GLU A 316 10.66 74.37 -24.05
CA GLU A 316 9.54 73.87 -23.27
C GLU A 316 8.52 73.03 -24.07
N VAL A 317 7.72 72.27 -23.33
CA VAL A 317 6.27 71.96 -23.47
C VAL A 317 6.07 70.52 -22.94
N SER A 318 5.77 70.30 -21.66
CA SER A 318 4.50 70.49 -20.93
C SER A 318 3.40 69.45 -21.25
N TRP A 319 2.89 68.84 -20.16
CA TRP A 319 1.60 68.18 -19.94
C TRP A 319 1.34 66.76 -20.48
N ASP A 320 1.30 65.84 -19.51
CA ASP A 320 0.19 64.96 -19.14
C ASP A 320 -0.50 64.02 -20.15
N GLU A 321 -0.51 62.75 -19.72
CA GLU A 321 -1.70 61.90 -19.59
C GLU A 321 -2.37 61.35 -20.87
N ARG A 322 -2.18 60.05 -21.12
CA ARG A 322 -3.32 59.13 -21.32
C ARG A 322 -2.98 57.64 -21.28
N THR A 323 -3.82 56.97 -20.50
CA THR A 323 -4.04 55.54 -20.29
C THR A 323 -4.64 54.84 -21.53
N TYR A 324 -4.62 53.49 -21.49
CA TYR A 324 -5.29 52.48 -22.34
C TYR A 324 -4.51 52.03 -23.59
N GLY A 325 -4.40 50.74 -23.92
CA GLY A 325 -5.12 49.56 -23.44
C GLY A 325 -4.54 48.26 -24.03
N ALA A 326 -5.12 47.15 -23.56
CA ALA A 326 -4.75 45.77 -23.84
C ALA A 326 -4.78 45.34 -25.31
N ILE A 327 -3.95 44.33 -25.62
CA ILE A 327 -4.37 43.03 -26.17
C ILE A 327 -3.62 41.96 -25.37
#